data_AF-A0A2S5LA60-F1
#
_entry.id   AF-A0A2S5LA60-F1
#
_cell.length_a   1.000
_cell.length_b   1.000
_cell.length_c   1.000
_cell.angle_alpha   90.00
_cell.angle_beta   90.00
_cell.angle_gamma   90.00
#
_symmetry.space_group_name_H-M   'P 1'
#
loop_
_entity.id
_entity.type
_entity.pdbx_description
1 polymer ?
#
loop_
_entity_poly.entity_id
_entity_poly.type
_entity_poly.pdbx_seq_one_letter_code
_entity_poly.pdbx_strand_id
1 'polypeptide(L)'
;MRTIMLGIICNQYLASIMPILDKDLPINVPYAQKDAAKALGARFDGALRSWVVPAGINTDAFTRWSKFGANIASASAPAQSSLLPEPMKAGVETKANKPMTLSVFMAKVSGVIKNAFTESQWIQVEVSKFTDRSQHAYFDFIEYNEQGKEVAKAKGSLWAGNKQKLLSKFKAATGSDIQDGMKLLLKLNPDFSAQYGFSFVVEDIDPAYTLGDMEAKLKAIRESLIKDGLYALNKQSPAPGEFTRIAVISPEGAAGLADFMREADLLTESNLCQFVYYTALFQGKDTGVSIAKAMNAAMQDHIKQNFDALVIIRGGGAASDLAWLNDYSIAALICKAPLPVFTGIGHQIDNTILDEVSFLRFDTPSKVSAHIAGAIVSNAEAAISDMLSVLKDAHHALVLMESKVEAGLTWIQTHSLKIVAQYETDLDAHLAKIKADCDNSVQLIQQKMETLVLKVIETANNETKIAGERLDNMISEVIGLSPKKTLERGYAIVRDPAGQVLSSAKKISGQHAIKIEMHDGAVEFIKQS
;
A
#
# COMPACT_ATOMS: atom_id res chain seq x y z
N MET A 1 -66.72 -18.70 -66.77
CA MET A 1 -67.18 -17.54 -67.58
C MET A 1 -66.14 -17.30 -68.67
N ARG A 2 -66.48 -17.65 -69.91
CA ARG A 2 -66.02 -17.12 -71.23
C ARG A 2 -64.49 -17.00 -71.44
N THR A 3 -63.80 -17.82 -72.26
CA THR A 3 -63.94 -18.08 -73.73
C THR A 3 -63.86 -16.75 -74.51
N ILE A 4 -62.93 -16.49 -75.44
CA ILE A 4 -62.84 -16.91 -76.87
C ILE A 4 -61.57 -16.21 -77.42
N MET A 5 -60.55 -16.86 -78.01
CA MET A 5 -60.41 -17.50 -79.33
C MET A 5 -60.24 -16.56 -80.56
N LEU A 6 -59.07 -16.67 -81.18
CA LEU A 6 -58.73 -16.67 -82.63
C LEU A 6 -59.18 -15.53 -83.57
N GLY A 7 -58.18 -15.04 -84.34
CA GLY A 7 -58.27 -14.96 -85.80
C GLY A 7 -58.03 -13.57 -86.43
N ILE A 8 -56.98 -13.44 -87.24
CA ILE A 8 -57.06 -13.09 -88.68
C ILE A 8 -55.65 -13.13 -89.30
N ILE A 9 -55.55 -13.91 -90.38
CA ILE A 9 -54.44 -14.05 -91.32
C ILE A 9 -54.68 -13.09 -92.49
N CYS A 10 -53.67 -12.32 -92.91
CA CYS A 10 -53.25 -12.05 -94.31
C CYS A 10 -52.32 -10.81 -94.31
N ASN A 11 -51.02 -10.98 -94.58
CA ASN A 11 -50.41 -10.91 -95.92
C ASN A 11 -50.24 -9.45 -96.40
N GLN A 12 -49.02 -8.90 -96.39
CA GLN A 12 -48.24 -8.62 -97.61
C GLN A 12 -46.97 -7.75 -97.41
N TYR A 13 -45.89 -8.20 -98.06
CA TYR A 13 -44.74 -7.47 -98.64
C TYR A 13 -43.47 -7.10 -97.83
N LEU A 14 -42.41 -7.91 -98.10
CA LEU A 14 -40.99 -7.62 -98.43
C LEU A 14 -40.24 -6.50 -97.68
N ALA A 15 -38.94 -6.55 -97.39
CA ALA A 15 -37.87 -7.55 -97.45
C ALA A 15 -36.62 -6.82 -96.92
N SER A 16 -35.90 -7.40 -95.96
CA SER A 16 -34.44 -7.28 -95.80
C SER A 16 -34.04 -7.99 -94.53
N ILE A 17 -33.47 -9.18 -94.72
CA ILE A 17 -32.93 -10.04 -93.67
C ILE A 17 -31.60 -9.42 -93.23
N MET A 18 -31.57 -8.79 -92.06
CA MET A 18 -30.34 -8.49 -91.33
C MET A 18 -30.09 -9.61 -90.32
N PRO A 19 -28.88 -10.17 -90.21
CA PRO A 19 -28.59 -11.25 -89.27
C PRO A 19 -28.49 -10.66 -87.85
N ILE A 20 -29.52 -10.87 -87.04
CA ILE A 20 -29.48 -10.57 -85.61
C ILE A 20 -28.67 -11.68 -84.94
N LEU A 21 -27.57 -11.34 -84.26
CA LEU A 21 -26.78 -12.30 -83.48
C LEU A 21 -27.55 -12.78 -82.25
N ASP A 22 -27.61 -14.10 -82.08
CA ASP A 22 -28.31 -14.77 -80.98
C ASP A 22 -27.44 -14.91 -79.71
N LYS A 23 -26.15 -14.53 -79.75
CA LYS A 23 -25.19 -14.62 -78.63
C LYS A 23 -24.12 -13.53 -78.69
N ASP A 24 -23.54 -13.23 -77.54
CA ASP A 24 -22.41 -12.29 -77.40
C ASP A 24 -21.18 -12.77 -78.18
N LEU A 25 -20.58 -11.87 -78.99
CA LEU A 25 -19.43 -12.19 -79.83
C LEU A 25 -18.13 -11.66 -79.21
N PRO A 26 -17.15 -12.51 -78.85
CA PRO A 26 -15.86 -12.06 -78.35
C PRO A 26 -15.02 -11.42 -79.49
N ILE A 27 -14.46 -10.25 -79.20
CA ILE A 27 -13.60 -9.46 -80.10
C ILE A 27 -12.25 -9.16 -79.43
N ASN A 28 -11.20 -9.01 -80.24
CA ASN A 28 -9.86 -8.74 -79.75
C ASN A 28 -9.51 -7.24 -79.90
N VAL A 29 -9.72 -6.45 -78.85
CA VAL A 29 -9.47 -5.01 -78.84
C VAL A 29 -8.14 -4.69 -78.13
N PRO A 30 -7.14 -4.10 -78.82
CA PRO A 30 -5.92 -3.61 -78.20
C PRO A 30 -6.22 -2.56 -77.12
N TYR A 31 -5.41 -2.50 -76.04
CA TYR A 31 -5.64 -1.59 -74.91
C TYR A 31 -5.83 -0.11 -75.32
N ALA A 32 -5.07 0.35 -76.34
CA ALA A 32 -5.14 1.70 -76.86
C ALA A 32 -6.49 2.05 -77.53
N GLN A 33 -7.30 1.06 -77.89
CA GLN A 33 -8.57 1.22 -78.62
C GLN A 33 -9.81 0.87 -77.78
N LYS A 34 -9.63 0.69 -76.46
CA LYS A 34 -10.70 0.33 -75.52
C LYS A 34 -11.86 1.33 -75.50
N ASP A 35 -11.57 2.62 -75.59
CA ASP A 35 -12.59 3.67 -75.47
C ASP A 35 -13.40 3.78 -76.77
N ALA A 36 -12.76 3.52 -77.92
CA ALA A 36 -13.43 3.41 -79.22
C ALA A 36 -14.36 2.19 -79.31
N ALA A 37 -13.94 1.04 -78.75
CA ALA A 37 -14.78 -0.16 -78.69
C ALA A 37 -15.98 0.02 -77.75
N LYS A 38 -15.80 0.69 -76.59
CA LYS A 38 -16.90 1.07 -75.69
C LYS A 38 -17.91 2.00 -76.35
N ALA A 39 -17.44 3.00 -77.08
CA ALA A 39 -18.31 3.97 -77.76
C ALA A 39 -19.22 3.32 -78.82
N LEU A 40 -18.80 2.18 -79.39
CA LEU A 40 -19.59 1.41 -80.35
C LEU A 40 -20.53 0.38 -79.67
N GLY A 41 -20.45 0.22 -78.34
CA GLY A 41 -21.32 -0.67 -77.56
C GLY A 41 -20.68 -1.99 -77.11
N ALA A 42 -19.37 -2.19 -77.30
CA ALA A 42 -18.70 -3.37 -76.75
C ALA A 42 -18.52 -3.25 -75.22
N ARG A 43 -18.71 -4.37 -74.53
CA ARG A 43 -18.51 -4.48 -73.07
C ARG A 43 -17.35 -5.43 -72.77
N PHE A 44 -16.63 -5.19 -71.67
CA PHE A 44 -15.60 -6.12 -71.23
C PHE A 44 -16.24 -7.19 -70.34
N ASP A 45 -16.06 -8.46 -70.70
CA ASP A 45 -16.49 -9.59 -69.88
C ASP A 45 -15.34 -10.04 -68.97
N GLY A 46 -15.54 -9.89 -67.65
CA GLY A 46 -14.56 -10.26 -66.63
C GLY A 46 -14.30 -11.75 -66.50
N ALA A 47 -15.27 -12.61 -66.86
CA ALA A 47 -15.12 -14.06 -66.82
C ALA A 47 -14.27 -14.58 -67.99
N LEU A 48 -14.44 -13.99 -69.18
CA LEU A 48 -13.71 -14.35 -70.40
C LEU A 48 -12.43 -13.53 -70.62
N ARG A 49 -12.16 -12.53 -69.77
CA ARG A 49 -11.04 -11.58 -69.87
C ARG A 49 -10.89 -10.99 -71.28
N SER A 50 -12.01 -10.76 -71.96
CA SER A 50 -12.05 -10.29 -73.35
C SER A 50 -13.20 -9.31 -73.57
N TRP A 51 -13.12 -8.55 -74.65
CA TRP A 51 -14.20 -7.65 -75.06
C TRP A 51 -15.26 -8.44 -75.82
N VAL A 52 -16.53 -8.19 -75.54
CA VAL A 52 -17.66 -8.84 -76.19
C VAL A 52 -18.63 -7.80 -76.75
N VAL A 53 -19.18 -8.09 -77.94
CA VAL A 53 -20.28 -7.33 -78.54
C VAL A 53 -21.59 -7.97 -78.08
N PRO A 54 -22.45 -7.25 -77.33
CA PRO A 54 -23.76 -7.75 -76.89
C PRO A 54 -24.70 -8.09 -78.05
N ALA A 55 -25.56 -9.09 -77.84
CA ALA A 55 -26.64 -9.41 -78.78
C ALA A 55 -27.53 -8.18 -79.09
N GLY A 56 -27.84 -7.96 -80.38
CA GLY A 56 -28.68 -6.84 -80.85
C GLY A 56 -27.95 -5.60 -81.39
N ILE A 57 -26.61 -5.59 -81.42
CA ILE A 57 -25.80 -4.50 -81.99
C ILE A 57 -25.30 -4.87 -83.40
N ASN A 58 -25.27 -3.91 -84.32
CA ASN A 58 -24.75 -4.10 -85.68
C ASN A 58 -23.24 -4.46 -85.64
N THR A 59 -22.88 -5.62 -86.20
CA THR A 59 -21.52 -6.17 -86.18
C THR A 59 -20.56 -5.63 -87.24
N ASP A 60 -21.05 -4.89 -88.24
CA ASP A 60 -20.21 -4.31 -89.30
C ASP A 60 -19.24 -3.25 -88.76
N ALA A 61 -19.56 -2.63 -87.62
CA ALA A 61 -18.66 -1.68 -86.95
C ALA A 61 -17.48 -2.35 -86.23
N PHE A 62 -17.53 -3.67 -86.04
CA PHE A 62 -16.59 -4.47 -85.24
C PHE A 62 -15.74 -5.44 -86.05
N THR A 63 -15.86 -5.46 -87.38
CA THR A 63 -15.13 -6.38 -88.30
C THR A 63 -13.61 -6.25 -88.15
N ARG A 64 -13.10 -5.07 -87.82
CA ARG A 64 -11.67 -4.81 -87.54
C ARG A 64 -11.11 -5.53 -86.30
N TRP A 65 -11.99 -6.03 -85.41
CA TRP A 65 -11.61 -6.73 -84.17
C TRP A 65 -12.19 -8.16 -84.07
N SER A 66 -12.96 -8.61 -85.07
CA SER A 66 -13.54 -9.95 -85.15
C SER A 66 -12.52 -10.97 -85.70
N LYS A 67 -12.30 -12.06 -84.96
CA LYS A 67 -11.57 -13.23 -85.45
C LYS A 67 -12.58 -14.35 -85.72
N PHE A 68 -13.26 -14.38 -86.86
CA PHE A 68 -13.81 -15.62 -87.47
C PHE A 68 -14.42 -15.33 -88.85
N GLY A 69 -13.86 -15.97 -89.88
CA GLY A 69 -14.45 -16.15 -91.21
C GLY A 69 -13.84 -17.42 -91.82
N ALA A 70 -14.68 -18.41 -92.13
CA ALA A 70 -14.33 -19.83 -92.32
C ALA A 70 -14.30 -20.29 -93.79
N ASN A 71 -13.62 -21.45 -94.02
CA ASN A 71 -13.78 -22.53 -95.03
C ASN A 71 -12.45 -22.90 -95.71
N ILE A 72 -11.84 -24.10 -95.56
CA ILE A 72 -12.21 -25.53 -95.74
C ILE A 72 -12.04 -26.05 -97.19
N ALA A 73 -11.23 -27.13 -97.30
CA ALA A 73 -11.06 -28.15 -98.37
C ALA A 73 -10.37 -27.71 -99.68
N SER A 74 -9.52 -28.49 -100.38
CA SER A 74 -9.02 -29.89 -100.26
C SER A 74 -7.89 -30.14 -101.29
N ALA A 75 -6.99 -31.09 -100.96
CA ALA A 75 -6.28 -32.04 -101.83
C ALA A 75 -5.20 -31.60 -102.86
N SER A 76 -4.02 -32.22 -102.68
CA SER A 76 -3.16 -32.91 -103.67
C SER A 76 -1.68 -32.44 -103.75
N ALA A 77 -0.78 -33.41 -103.53
CA ALA A 77 0.66 -33.41 -103.87
C ALA A 77 0.85 -33.76 -105.37
N PRO A 78 2.06 -33.86 -105.99
CA PRO A 78 3.42 -33.85 -105.43
C PRO A 78 4.55 -33.16 -106.29
N ALA A 79 5.80 -33.30 -105.82
CA ALA A 79 7.05 -33.57 -106.57
C ALA A 79 7.95 -32.44 -107.18
N GLN A 80 9.17 -32.40 -106.61
CA GLN A 80 10.51 -32.52 -107.23
C GLN A 80 11.19 -31.40 -108.06
N SER A 81 12.45 -31.16 -107.64
CA SER A 81 13.64 -30.73 -108.41
C SER A 81 13.61 -29.28 -108.91
N SER A 82 14.70 -28.54 -109.12
CA SER A 82 16.15 -28.66 -108.98
C SER A 82 16.64 -27.22 -109.33
N LEU A 83 17.63 -26.61 -108.69
CA LEU A 83 19.02 -26.54 -109.14
C LEU A 83 19.71 -25.42 -108.33
N LEU A 84 20.88 -25.72 -107.77
CA LEU A 84 21.90 -24.75 -107.35
C LEU A 84 22.59 -24.14 -108.59
N PRO A 85 23.24 -22.96 -108.52
CA PRO A 85 24.57 -22.87 -107.91
C PRO A 85 24.84 -21.62 -107.03
N GLU A 86 25.57 -21.88 -105.94
CA GLU A 86 26.47 -20.96 -105.22
C GLU A 86 27.58 -20.41 -106.17
N PRO A 87 28.34 -19.32 -105.88
CA PRO A 87 29.18 -19.24 -104.66
C PRO A 87 29.61 -17.86 -104.11
N MET A 88 30.24 -17.95 -102.94
CA MET A 88 31.49 -17.27 -102.50
C MET A 88 31.41 -16.51 -101.18
N LYS A 89 32.20 -17.04 -100.23
CA LYS A 89 32.51 -16.54 -98.90
C LYS A 89 33.57 -15.43 -98.93
N ALA A 90 33.43 -14.48 -98.02
CA ALA A 90 34.49 -13.89 -97.20
C ALA A 90 33.77 -13.28 -95.98
N GLY A 91 34.05 -13.59 -94.71
CA GLY A 91 35.32 -13.93 -94.10
C GLY A 91 35.76 -12.79 -93.17
N VAL A 92 34.98 -12.50 -92.11
CA VAL A 92 35.45 -11.74 -90.94
C VAL A 92 34.93 -12.47 -89.70
N GLU A 93 35.82 -13.24 -89.05
CA GLU A 93 35.60 -13.81 -87.73
C GLU A 93 35.73 -12.73 -86.66
N THR A 94 34.62 -12.08 -86.34
CA THR A 94 34.39 -11.58 -84.98
C THR A 94 33.80 -12.74 -84.18
N LYS A 95 34.33 -13.07 -82.99
CA LYS A 95 33.64 -13.94 -82.01
C LYS A 95 32.24 -13.36 -81.80
N ALA A 96 31.27 -13.88 -82.53
CA ALA A 96 29.89 -13.46 -82.43
C ALA A 96 29.40 -13.94 -81.08
N ASN A 97 29.38 -13.01 -80.11
CA ASN A 97 28.60 -13.17 -78.90
C ASN A 97 27.15 -13.31 -79.37
N LYS A 98 26.71 -14.55 -79.59
CA LYS A 98 25.34 -14.85 -80.00
C LYS A 98 24.45 -14.19 -78.94
N PRO A 99 23.56 -13.25 -79.30
CA PRO A 99 22.76 -12.53 -78.33
C PRO A 99 21.97 -13.56 -77.52
N MET A 100 22.29 -13.63 -76.23
CA MET A 100 21.68 -14.58 -75.30
C MET A 100 20.34 -14.01 -74.85
N THR A 101 19.31 -14.84 -74.82
CA THR A 101 18.01 -14.43 -74.26
C THR A 101 18.13 -14.25 -72.75
N LEU A 102 17.33 -13.35 -72.18
CA LEU A 102 17.29 -13.10 -70.74
C LEU A 102 17.08 -14.41 -69.94
N SER A 103 16.26 -15.32 -70.45
CA SER A 103 16.01 -16.63 -69.85
C SER A 103 17.28 -17.50 -69.73
N VAL A 104 18.14 -17.50 -70.75
CA VAL A 104 19.37 -18.30 -70.75
C VAL A 104 20.41 -17.68 -69.82
N PHE A 105 20.48 -16.35 -69.72
CA PHE A 105 21.35 -15.69 -68.74
C PHE A 105 20.90 -15.96 -67.30
N MET A 106 19.59 -15.82 -67.02
CA MET A 106 19.04 -16.08 -65.68
C MET A 106 19.17 -17.55 -65.28
N ALA A 107 19.07 -18.50 -66.22
CA ALA A 107 19.34 -19.91 -65.98
C ALA A 107 20.82 -20.16 -65.60
N LYS A 108 21.77 -19.44 -66.23
CA LYS A 108 23.19 -19.50 -65.83
C LYS A 108 23.41 -18.95 -64.42
N VAL A 109 22.79 -17.82 -64.08
CA VAL A 109 22.87 -17.25 -62.71
C VAL A 109 22.30 -18.22 -61.68
N SER A 110 21.13 -18.81 -61.95
CA SER A 110 20.54 -19.84 -61.09
C SER A 110 21.46 -21.06 -60.94
N GLY A 111 22.09 -21.51 -62.02
CA GLY A 111 23.06 -22.61 -62.00
C GLY A 111 24.31 -22.29 -61.17
N VAL A 112 24.85 -21.07 -61.25
CA VAL A 112 25.98 -20.64 -60.42
C VAL A 112 25.59 -20.65 -58.94
N ILE A 113 24.43 -20.12 -58.58
CA ILE A 113 23.97 -20.07 -57.18
C ILE A 113 23.77 -21.49 -56.64
N LYS A 114 23.12 -22.38 -57.40
CA LYS A 114 22.91 -23.78 -56.98
C LYS A 114 24.21 -24.59 -56.85
N ASN A 115 25.20 -24.30 -57.70
CA ASN A 115 26.49 -25.00 -57.65
C ASN A 115 27.41 -24.42 -56.57
N ALA A 116 27.32 -23.13 -56.27
CA ALA A 116 28.14 -22.47 -55.26
C ALA A 116 27.62 -22.72 -53.83
N PHE A 117 26.30 -22.83 -53.66
CA PHE A 117 25.65 -23.05 -52.37
C PHE A 117 24.94 -24.40 -52.38
N THR A 118 25.71 -25.47 -52.19
CA THR A 118 25.19 -26.85 -52.17
C THR A 118 24.56 -27.25 -50.84
N GLU A 119 24.87 -26.51 -49.77
CA GLU A 119 24.36 -26.75 -48.42
C GLU A 119 23.72 -25.47 -47.86
N SER A 120 22.63 -25.64 -47.13
CA SER A 120 21.92 -24.55 -46.46
C SER A 120 22.69 -24.09 -45.23
N GLN A 121 22.77 -22.77 -45.04
CA GLN A 121 23.59 -22.14 -44.01
C GLN A 121 22.74 -21.51 -42.92
N TRP A 122 23.24 -21.51 -41.69
CA TRP A 122 22.63 -20.77 -40.59
C TRP A 122 22.98 -19.29 -40.72
N ILE A 123 21.97 -18.46 -40.92
CA ILE A 123 22.12 -17.03 -41.16
C ILE A 123 21.26 -16.29 -40.13
N GLN A 124 21.88 -15.33 -39.45
CA GLN A 124 21.19 -14.39 -38.58
C GLN A 124 20.47 -13.36 -39.44
N VAL A 125 19.17 -13.19 -39.21
CA VAL A 125 18.35 -12.22 -39.93
C VAL A 125 17.40 -11.51 -38.97
N GLU A 126 17.06 -10.27 -39.30
CA GLU A 126 15.91 -9.59 -38.68
C GLU A 126 14.73 -9.63 -39.65
N VAL A 127 13.55 -10.00 -39.16
CA VAL A 127 12.35 -10.06 -39.99
C VAL A 127 11.73 -8.68 -40.09
N SER A 128 11.92 -7.97 -41.19
CA SER A 128 11.26 -6.68 -41.40
C SER A 128 9.76 -6.83 -41.63
N LYS A 129 9.35 -7.93 -42.27
CA LYS A 129 7.95 -8.25 -42.54
C LYS A 129 7.75 -9.75 -42.64
N PHE A 130 6.78 -10.28 -41.91
CA PHE A 130 6.32 -11.64 -42.00
C PHE A 130 4.92 -11.67 -42.62
N THR A 131 4.70 -12.54 -43.59
CA THR A 131 3.38 -12.74 -44.20
C THR A 131 3.05 -14.21 -44.19
N ASP A 132 2.14 -14.59 -43.30
CA ASP A 132 1.60 -15.93 -43.23
C ASP A 132 0.42 -16.09 -44.21
N ARG A 133 0.53 -16.99 -45.20
CA ARG A 133 -0.56 -17.40 -46.08
C ARG A 133 -0.89 -18.87 -45.88
N SER A 134 -2.10 -19.29 -46.25
CA SER A 134 -2.60 -20.66 -46.03
C SER A 134 -1.61 -21.77 -46.43
N GLN A 135 -0.97 -21.64 -47.59
CA GLN A 135 -0.01 -22.64 -48.10
C GLN A 135 1.46 -22.33 -47.77
N HIS A 136 1.88 -21.06 -47.78
CA HIS A 136 3.29 -20.67 -47.67
C HIS A 136 3.44 -19.44 -46.79
N ALA A 137 4.58 -19.30 -46.13
CA ALA A 137 4.92 -18.06 -45.42
C ALA A 137 6.06 -17.34 -46.13
N TYR A 138 6.01 -16.01 -46.14
CA TYR A 138 7.02 -15.17 -46.76
C TYR A 138 7.65 -14.25 -45.73
N PHE A 139 8.94 -14.01 -45.88
CA PHE A 139 9.74 -13.16 -45.02
C PHE A 139 10.41 -12.10 -45.86
N ASP A 140 10.42 -10.86 -45.38
CA ASP A 140 11.37 -9.85 -45.81
C ASP A 140 12.45 -9.77 -44.73
N PHE A 141 13.65 -10.24 -45.04
CA PHE A 141 14.82 -10.18 -44.16
C PHE A 141 15.55 -8.87 -44.34
N ILE A 142 16.01 -8.30 -43.23
CA ILE A 142 16.80 -7.10 -43.19
C ILE A 142 17.94 -7.23 -42.19
N GLU A 143 19.02 -6.51 -42.45
CA GLU A 143 20.15 -6.36 -41.53
C GLU A 143 20.46 -4.87 -41.38
N TYR A 144 20.59 -4.41 -40.14
CA TYR A 144 21.02 -3.06 -39.80
C TYR A 144 22.45 -3.07 -39.26
N ASN A 145 23.24 -2.05 -39.58
CA ASN A 145 24.53 -1.84 -38.93
C ASN A 145 24.36 -1.22 -37.53
N GLU A 146 25.47 -1.05 -36.79
CA GLU A 146 25.51 -0.42 -35.47
C GLU A 146 24.94 1.02 -35.44
N GLN A 147 24.82 1.68 -36.59
CA GLN A 147 24.26 3.02 -36.74
C GLN A 147 22.78 3.01 -37.18
N GLY A 148 22.15 1.84 -37.24
CA GLY A 148 20.73 1.68 -37.63
C GLY A 148 20.45 1.82 -39.12
N LYS A 149 21.47 1.79 -39.98
CA LYS A 149 21.32 1.85 -41.43
C LYS A 149 21.19 0.45 -42.02
N GLU A 150 20.25 0.28 -42.95
CA GLU A 150 20.06 -0.97 -43.69
C GLU A 150 21.31 -1.34 -44.50
N VAL A 151 21.87 -2.53 -44.24
CA VAL A 151 23.08 -3.08 -44.88
C VAL A 151 22.71 -4.12 -45.92
N ALA A 152 21.77 -5.01 -45.59
CA ALA A 152 21.35 -6.09 -46.46
C ALA A 152 19.83 -6.29 -46.39
N LYS A 153 19.24 -6.68 -47.52
CA LYS A 153 17.82 -7.00 -47.64
C LYS A 153 17.61 -8.15 -48.60
N ALA A 154 16.85 -9.15 -48.19
CA ALA A 154 16.53 -10.31 -49.03
C ALA A 154 15.12 -10.83 -48.72
N LYS A 155 14.54 -11.58 -49.65
CA LYS A 155 13.25 -12.24 -49.43
C LYS A 155 13.45 -13.70 -49.05
N GLY A 156 12.57 -14.23 -48.21
CA GLY A 156 12.53 -15.61 -47.79
C GLY A 156 11.17 -16.24 -48.07
N SER A 157 11.17 -17.53 -48.42
CA SER A 157 9.96 -18.34 -48.60
C SER A 157 10.04 -19.60 -47.74
N LEU A 158 8.96 -19.89 -47.03
CA LEU A 158 8.76 -21.12 -46.27
C LEU A 158 7.60 -21.90 -46.90
N TRP A 159 7.95 -23.00 -47.55
CA TRP A 159 7.02 -23.83 -48.31
C TRP A 159 6.16 -24.72 -47.41
N ALA A 160 5.01 -25.14 -47.94
CA ALA A 160 3.96 -25.85 -47.19
C ALA A 160 4.47 -27.07 -46.40
N GLY A 161 5.36 -27.85 -47.01
CA GLY A 161 5.89 -29.08 -46.42
C GLY A 161 6.65 -28.88 -45.10
N ASN A 162 7.32 -27.74 -44.93
CA ASN A 162 8.10 -27.45 -43.72
C ASN A 162 7.43 -26.42 -42.80
N LYS A 163 6.48 -25.63 -43.33
CA LYS A 163 5.82 -24.54 -42.61
C LYS A 163 5.25 -24.97 -41.26
N GLN A 164 4.35 -25.96 -41.26
CA GLN A 164 3.64 -26.37 -40.04
C GLN A 164 4.59 -26.92 -38.98
N LYS A 165 5.60 -27.69 -39.38
CA LYS A 165 6.60 -28.25 -38.47
C LYS A 165 7.42 -27.15 -37.81
N LEU A 166 7.92 -26.20 -38.58
CA LEU A 166 8.82 -25.15 -38.08
C LEU A 166 8.09 -24.10 -37.24
N LEU A 167 6.91 -23.65 -37.67
CA LEU A 167 6.13 -22.69 -36.89
C LEU A 167 5.66 -23.28 -35.56
N SER A 168 5.21 -24.55 -35.54
CA SER A 168 4.85 -25.22 -34.29
C SER A 168 6.05 -25.45 -33.38
N LYS A 169 7.22 -25.85 -33.92
CA LYS A 169 8.48 -25.98 -33.17
C LYS A 169 8.88 -24.65 -32.53
N PHE A 170 8.81 -23.56 -33.31
CA PHE A 170 9.15 -22.22 -32.84
C PHE A 170 8.18 -21.74 -31.76
N LYS A 171 6.88 -21.88 -31.96
CA LYS A 171 5.84 -21.49 -31.00
C LYS A 171 5.91 -22.29 -29.71
N ALA A 172 6.16 -23.60 -29.79
CA ALA A 172 6.30 -24.44 -28.60
C ALA A 172 7.53 -24.07 -27.76
N ALA A 173 8.60 -23.61 -28.39
CA ALA A 173 9.84 -23.23 -27.71
C ALA A 173 9.85 -21.78 -27.19
N THR A 174 9.25 -20.83 -27.92
CA THR A 174 9.28 -19.39 -27.58
C THR A 174 7.97 -18.88 -26.98
N GLY A 175 6.91 -19.70 -26.97
CA GLY A 175 5.55 -19.30 -26.59
C GLY A 175 4.85 -18.39 -27.61
N SER A 176 5.56 -17.92 -28.64
CA SER A 176 5.14 -16.83 -29.52
C SER A 176 5.19 -17.22 -31.01
N ASP A 177 4.32 -16.61 -31.82
CA ASP A 177 4.41 -16.71 -33.28
C ASP A 177 5.51 -15.76 -33.79
N ILE A 178 6.03 -16.02 -35.00
CA ILE A 178 7.02 -15.13 -35.62
C ILE A 178 6.36 -13.79 -35.95
N GLN A 179 6.99 -12.70 -35.51
CA GLN A 179 6.53 -11.34 -35.77
C GLN A 179 7.59 -10.48 -36.47
N ASP A 180 7.14 -9.34 -36.98
CA ASP A 180 7.99 -8.28 -37.51
C ASP A 180 8.91 -7.75 -36.39
N GLY A 181 10.17 -7.48 -36.73
CA GLY A 181 11.23 -7.02 -35.82
C GLY A 181 11.95 -8.15 -35.06
N MET A 182 11.56 -9.42 -35.21
CA MET A 182 12.25 -10.52 -34.55
C MET A 182 13.61 -10.83 -35.19
N LYS A 183 14.63 -11.00 -34.36
CA LYS A 183 15.93 -11.54 -34.76
C LYS A 183 15.87 -13.06 -34.69
N LEU A 184 16.05 -13.70 -35.84
CA LEU A 184 15.98 -15.16 -35.98
C LEU A 184 17.30 -15.70 -36.52
N LEU A 185 17.66 -16.90 -36.07
CA LEU A 185 18.70 -17.69 -36.70
C LEU A 185 18.01 -18.75 -37.57
N LEU A 186 18.10 -18.57 -38.89
CA LEU A 186 17.40 -19.41 -39.86
C LEU A 186 18.40 -20.23 -40.67
N LYS A 187 18.07 -21.50 -40.94
CA LYS A 187 18.80 -22.30 -41.91
C LYS A 187 18.24 -21.99 -43.29
N LEU A 188 18.98 -21.20 -44.06
CA LEU A 188 18.56 -20.64 -45.34
C LEU A 188 19.30 -21.29 -46.50
N ASN A 189 18.55 -21.61 -47.55
CA ASN A 189 19.08 -22.11 -48.81
C ASN A 189 18.87 -21.06 -49.92
N PRO A 190 19.92 -20.54 -50.57
CA PRO A 190 19.78 -19.56 -51.64
C PRO A 190 19.07 -20.14 -52.87
N ASP A 191 18.00 -19.49 -53.31
CA ASP A 191 17.28 -19.83 -54.55
C ASP A 191 17.16 -18.61 -55.47
N PHE A 192 17.23 -18.86 -56.77
CA PHE A 192 17.12 -17.81 -57.77
C PHE A 192 16.14 -18.20 -58.87
N SER A 193 15.07 -17.41 -58.97
CA SER A 193 14.05 -17.54 -59.99
C SER A 193 14.20 -16.45 -61.04
N ALA A 194 14.09 -16.83 -62.32
CA ALA A 194 14.14 -15.87 -63.42
C ALA A 194 12.99 -14.84 -63.40
N GLN A 195 11.88 -15.14 -62.71
CA GLN A 195 10.71 -14.25 -62.63
C GLN A 195 10.69 -13.41 -61.34
N TYR A 196 11.20 -13.96 -60.23
CA TYR A 196 11.06 -13.35 -58.89
C TYR A 196 12.39 -12.87 -58.30
N GLY A 197 13.51 -13.19 -58.93
CA GLY A 197 14.86 -12.82 -58.50
C GLY A 197 15.43 -13.74 -57.42
N PHE A 198 16.37 -13.20 -56.65
CA PHE A 198 17.04 -13.89 -55.55
C PHE A 198 16.14 -13.96 -54.31
N SER A 199 16.09 -15.14 -53.69
CA SER A 199 15.38 -15.38 -52.45
C SER A 199 16.04 -16.49 -51.65
N PHE A 200 15.66 -16.64 -50.38
CA PHE A 200 16.03 -17.79 -49.57
C PHE A 200 14.84 -18.73 -49.40
N VAL A 201 15.12 -20.02 -49.35
CA VAL A 201 14.18 -21.03 -48.85
C VAL A 201 14.53 -21.30 -47.39
N VAL A 202 13.55 -21.17 -46.49
CA VAL A 202 13.72 -21.44 -45.06
C VAL A 202 13.56 -22.94 -44.81
N GLU A 203 14.61 -23.60 -44.33
CA GLU A 203 14.62 -25.04 -44.06
C GLU A 203 14.49 -25.40 -42.59
N ASP A 204 15.06 -24.59 -41.69
CA ASP A 204 14.93 -24.75 -40.24
C ASP A 204 15.03 -23.40 -39.52
N ILE A 205 14.56 -23.37 -38.28
CA ILE A 205 14.57 -22.21 -37.38
C ILE A 205 15.16 -22.68 -36.06
N ASP A 206 16.13 -21.94 -35.51
CA ASP A 206 16.64 -22.15 -34.17
C ASP A 206 15.92 -21.24 -33.16
N PRO A 207 15.01 -21.80 -32.32
CA PRO A 207 14.29 -21.00 -31.33
C PRO A 207 15.19 -20.55 -30.18
N ALA A 208 16.28 -21.29 -29.88
CA ALA A 208 17.15 -20.99 -28.74
C ALA A 208 17.87 -19.66 -28.92
N TYR A 209 18.29 -19.34 -30.15
CA TYR A 209 18.87 -18.04 -30.48
C TYR A 209 17.91 -16.88 -30.18
N THR A 210 16.65 -17.03 -30.59
CA THR A 210 15.63 -15.99 -30.41
C THR A 210 15.33 -15.76 -28.92
N LEU A 211 15.24 -16.84 -28.16
CA LEU A 211 15.06 -16.79 -26.70
C LEU A 211 16.25 -16.08 -26.03
N GLY A 212 17.48 -16.41 -26.44
CA GLY A 212 18.69 -15.75 -25.94
C GLY A 212 18.74 -14.25 -26.26
N ASP A 213 18.32 -13.80 -27.45
CA ASP A 213 18.24 -12.38 -27.81
C ASP A 213 17.20 -11.64 -26.95
N MET A 214 16.03 -12.24 -26.72
CA MET A 214 14.99 -11.67 -25.86
C MET A 214 15.45 -11.54 -24.40
N GLU A 215 16.06 -12.59 -23.85
CA GLU A 215 16.64 -12.57 -22.50
C GLU A 215 17.76 -11.53 -22.37
N ALA A 216 18.64 -11.44 -23.37
CA ALA A 216 19.72 -10.46 -23.40
C ALA A 216 19.18 -9.02 -23.41
N LYS A 217 18.15 -8.73 -24.22
CA LYS A 217 17.47 -7.42 -24.23
C LYS A 217 16.86 -7.08 -22.88
N LEU A 218 16.14 -8.02 -22.28
CA LEU A 218 15.52 -7.81 -20.96
C LEU A 218 16.57 -7.59 -19.88
N LYS A 219 17.68 -8.33 -19.92
CA LYS A 219 18.84 -8.13 -19.03
C LYS A 219 19.47 -6.74 -19.23
N ALA A 220 19.66 -6.29 -20.47
CA ALA A 220 20.22 -4.97 -20.74
C ALA A 220 19.32 -3.83 -20.22
N ILE A 221 17.99 -3.97 -20.35
CA ILE A 221 17.04 -3.02 -19.78
C ILE A 221 17.16 -3.00 -18.25
N ARG A 222 17.20 -4.19 -17.62
CA ARG A 222 17.36 -4.33 -16.17
C ARG A 222 18.65 -3.66 -15.68
N GLU A 223 19.78 -3.94 -16.32
CA GLU A 223 21.07 -3.34 -15.99
C GLU A 223 21.05 -1.82 -16.15
N SER A 224 20.39 -1.31 -17.18
CA SER A 224 20.21 0.14 -17.38
C SER A 224 19.39 0.77 -16.26
N LEU A 225 18.26 0.17 -15.88
CA LEU A 225 17.42 0.64 -14.78
C LEU A 225 18.13 0.61 -13.42
N ILE A 226 18.97 -0.41 -13.18
CA ILE A 226 19.78 -0.50 -11.96
C ILE A 226 20.86 0.58 -11.96
N LYS A 227 21.55 0.77 -13.09
CA LYS A 227 22.57 1.81 -13.27
C LYS A 227 22.01 3.20 -13.01
N ASP A 228 20.78 3.45 -13.44
CA ASP A 228 20.09 4.73 -13.22
C ASP A 228 19.48 4.85 -11.81
N GLY A 229 19.60 3.81 -10.96
CA GLY A 229 19.06 3.79 -9.61
C GLY A 229 17.53 3.74 -9.55
N LEU A 230 16.86 3.39 -10.65
CA LEU A 230 15.41 3.44 -10.77
C LEU A 230 14.73 2.12 -10.40
N TYR A 231 15.41 0.99 -10.64
CA TYR A 231 14.83 -0.35 -10.65
C TYR A 231 13.96 -0.70 -9.43
N ALA A 232 14.33 -0.24 -8.23
CA ALA A 232 13.63 -0.57 -6.99
C ALA A 232 12.68 0.52 -6.47
N LEU A 233 12.60 1.69 -7.11
CA LEU A 233 11.89 2.86 -6.56
C LEU A 233 10.40 2.58 -6.31
N ASN A 234 9.69 2.05 -7.31
CA ASN A 234 8.26 1.74 -7.15
C ASN A 234 8.02 0.48 -6.33
N LYS A 235 8.91 -0.52 -6.42
CA LYS A 235 8.90 -1.72 -5.54
C LYS A 235 8.95 -1.38 -4.05
N GLN A 236 9.61 -0.30 -3.70
CA GLN A 236 9.73 0.18 -2.32
C GLN A 236 8.77 1.33 -2.00
N SER A 237 7.82 1.62 -2.90
CA SER A 237 6.75 2.58 -2.62
C SER A 237 5.98 2.16 -1.37
N PRO A 238 5.49 3.10 -0.55
CA PRO A 238 4.58 2.77 0.53
C PRO A 238 3.38 1.97 0.01
N ALA A 239 3.02 0.89 0.72
CA ALA A 239 1.82 0.13 0.42
C ALA A 239 0.58 1.02 0.62
N PRO A 240 -0.45 0.91 -0.23
CA PRO A 240 -1.72 1.60 0.00
C PRO A 240 -2.32 1.15 1.34
N GLY A 241 -2.65 2.10 2.21
CA GLY A 241 -3.37 1.80 3.45
C GLY A 241 -4.85 1.49 3.17
N GLU A 242 -5.43 2.17 2.20
CA GLU A 242 -6.82 2.00 1.76
C GLU A 242 -6.92 2.10 0.23
N PHE A 243 -8.03 1.62 -0.32
CA PHE A 243 -8.34 1.71 -1.74
C PHE A 243 -9.66 2.44 -1.96
N THR A 244 -9.57 3.74 -2.19
CA THR A 244 -10.72 4.63 -2.43
C THR A 244 -10.80 5.12 -3.87
N ARG A 245 -9.66 5.31 -4.53
CA ARG A 245 -9.60 5.79 -5.92
C ARG A 245 -8.40 5.23 -6.67
N ILE A 246 -8.66 4.53 -7.77
CA ILE A 246 -7.64 3.78 -8.52
C ILE A 246 -7.63 4.21 -9.97
N ALA A 247 -6.44 4.46 -10.50
CA ALA A 247 -6.23 4.68 -11.94
C ALA A 247 -5.98 3.33 -12.62
N VAL A 248 -6.66 3.04 -13.73
CA VAL A 248 -6.54 1.77 -14.45
C VAL A 248 -6.14 2.03 -15.90
N ILE A 249 -5.03 1.47 -16.34
CA ILE A 249 -4.57 1.49 -17.74
C ILE A 249 -4.87 0.14 -18.37
N SER A 250 -5.64 0.15 -19.46
CA SER A 250 -6.07 -1.07 -20.15
C SER A 250 -6.28 -0.86 -21.65
N PRO A 251 -6.24 -1.93 -22.47
CA PRO A 251 -6.64 -1.85 -23.87
C PRO A 251 -8.15 -1.65 -24.02
N GLU A 252 -8.56 -1.00 -25.11
CA GLU A 252 -9.97 -0.85 -25.47
C GLU A 252 -10.59 -2.22 -25.81
N GLY A 253 -11.74 -2.54 -25.23
CA GLY A 253 -12.48 -3.77 -25.53
C GLY A 253 -11.76 -5.08 -25.15
N ALA A 254 -10.75 -5.03 -24.28
CA ALA A 254 -10.03 -6.22 -23.85
C ALA A 254 -10.92 -7.15 -23.01
N ALA A 255 -10.88 -8.46 -23.27
CA ALA A 255 -11.63 -9.43 -22.47
C ALA A 255 -11.27 -9.36 -20.98
N GLY A 256 -9.98 -9.14 -20.67
CA GLY A 256 -9.55 -8.98 -19.28
C GLY A 256 -10.03 -7.71 -18.59
N LEU A 257 -10.38 -6.67 -19.34
CA LEU A 257 -10.99 -5.47 -18.77
C LEU A 257 -12.40 -5.82 -18.26
N ALA A 258 -13.19 -6.58 -19.02
CA ALA A 258 -14.52 -7.00 -18.59
C ALA A 258 -14.48 -7.86 -17.31
N ASP A 259 -13.46 -8.72 -17.17
CA ASP A 259 -13.27 -9.52 -15.95
C ASP A 259 -12.85 -8.68 -14.74
N PHE A 260 -12.02 -7.66 -14.93
CA PHE A 260 -11.67 -6.70 -13.87
C PHE A 260 -12.87 -5.82 -13.48
N MET A 261 -13.62 -5.34 -14.48
CA MET A 261 -14.78 -4.47 -14.29
C MET A 261 -15.88 -5.14 -13.46
N ARG A 262 -16.10 -6.45 -13.62
CA ARG A 262 -17.15 -7.16 -12.85
C ARG A 262 -17.05 -6.93 -11.34
N GLU A 263 -15.84 -6.89 -10.80
CA GLU A 263 -15.61 -6.66 -9.37
C GLU A 263 -15.40 -5.17 -9.05
N ALA A 264 -14.73 -4.43 -9.94
CA ALA A 264 -14.57 -2.99 -9.80
C ALA A 264 -15.90 -2.21 -9.82
N ASP A 265 -16.87 -2.65 -10.63
CA ASP A 265 -18.20 -2.08 -10.75
C ASP A 265 -18.97 -2.28 -9.44
N LEU A 266 -18.91 -3.47 -8.83
CA LEU A 266 -19.52 -3.72 -7.52
C LEU A 266 -18.96 -2.80 -6.42
N LEU A 267 -17.65 -2.59 -6.41
CA LEU A 267 -16.99 -1.68 -5.48
C LEU A 267 -17.37 -0.21 -5.74
N THR A 268 -17.55 0.17 -7.01
CA THR A 268 -17.97 1.52 -7.40
C THR A 268 -19.43 1.78 -7.04
N GLU A 269 -20.33 0.85 -7.35
CA GLU A 269 -21.76 0.93 -7.01
C GLU A 269 -22.00 0.97 -5.51
N SER A 270 -21.17 0.27 -4.74
CA SER A 270 -21.18 0.29 -3.27
C SER A 270 -20.52 1.55 -2.68
N ASN A 271 -20.01 2.46 -3.52
CA ASN A 271 -19.29 3.67 -3.13
C ASN A 271 -18.08 3.39 -2.20
N LEU A 272 -17.43 2.23 -2.40
CA LEU A 272 -16.25 1.79 -1.66
C LEU A 272 -14.95 2.21 -2.37
N CYS A 273 -14.93 2.13 -3.71
CA CYS A 273 -13.76 2.47 -4.49
C CYS A 273 -14.16 3.00 -5.87
N GLN A 274 -13.55 4.09 -6.32
CA GLN A 274 -13.75 4.67 -7.64
C GLN A 274 -12.62 4.26 -8.60
N PHE A 275 -12.97 3.76 -9.78
CA PHE A 275 -12.00 3.41 -10.84
C PHE A 275 -12.03 4.43 -11.98
N VAL A 276 -10.86 4.94 -12.37
CA VAL A 276 -10.70 5.86 -13.49
C VAL A 276 -9.87 5.19 -14.59
N TYR A 277 -10.47 5.01 -15.76
CA TYR A 277 -9.88 4.22 -16.84
C TYR A 277 -9.15 5.09 -17.87
N TYR A 278 -7.95 4.66 -18.26
CA TYR A 278 -7.10 5.27 -19.28
C TYR A 278 -6.77 4.23 -20.36
N THR A 279 -7.25 4.47 -21.58
CA THR A 279 -7.07 3.54 -22.69
C THR A 279 -5.65 3.64 -23.29
N ALA A 280 -4.98 2.50 -23.46
CA ALA A 280 -3.68 2.41 -24.13
C ALA A 280 -3.57 1.18 -25.05
N LEU A 281 -2.66 1.22 -26.02
CA LEU A 281 -2.36 0.10 -26.90
C LEU A 281 -1.34 -0.84 -26.24
N PHE A 282 -1.65 -2.14 -26.21
CA PHE A 282 -0.78 -3.20 -25.66
C PHE A 282 -0.24 -4.15 -26.72
N GLN A 283 -0.41 -3.80 -28.00
CA GLN A 283 0.10 -4.54 -29.14
C GLN A 283 0.64 -3.60 -30.21
N GLY A 284 1.76 -4.00 -30.82
CA GLY A 284 2.39 -3.30 -31.93
C GLY A 284 3.43 -2.26 -31.51
N LYS A 285 4.05 -1.64 -32.52
CA LYS A 285 5.21 -0.75 -32.35
C LYS A 285 4.92 0.51 -31.52
N ASP A 286 3.68 0.98 -31.50
CA ASP A 286 3.27 2.20 -30.79
C ASP A 286 2.87 1.95 -29.32
N THR A 287 2.99 0.72 -28.82
CA THR A 287 2.64 0.34 -27.43
C THR A 287 3.34 1.21 -26.40
N GLY A 288 4.66 1.41 -26.52
CA GLY A 288 5.42 2.19 -25.55
C GLY A 288 4.96 3.65 -25.45
N VAL A 289 4.70 4.28 -26.60
CA VAL A 289 4.22 5.67 -26.67
C VAL A 289 2.80 5.78 -26.11
N SER A 290 1.94 4.81 -26.42
CA SER A 290 0.55 4.81 -25.99
C SER A 290 0.42 4.65 -24.47
N ILE A 291 1.13 3.68 -23.88
CA ILE A 291 1.14 3.47 -22.42
C ILE A 291 1.75 4.68 -21.71
N ALA A 292 2.86 5.22 -22.20
CA ALA A 292 3.46 6.43 -21.62
C ALA A 292 2.49 7.62 -21.62
N LYS A 293 1.71 7.80 -22.70
CA LYS A 293 0.68 8.85 -22.78
C LYS A 293 -0.43 8.63 -21.75
N ALA A 294 -0.93 7.40 -21.60
CA ALA A 294 -1.95 7.06 -20.61
C ALA A 294 -1.45 7.26 -19.17
N MET A 295 -0.22 6.83 -18.88
CA MET A 295 0.43 7.07 -17.58
C MET A 295 0.55 8.56 -17.28
N ASN A 296 1.01 9.37 -18.24
CA ASN A 296 1.12 10.81 -18.06
C ASN A 296 -0.25 11.47 -17.79
N ALA A 297 -1.32 11.03 -18.47
CA ALA A 297 -2.68 11.50 -18.18
C ALA A 297 -3.12 11.12 -16.76
N ALA A 298 -2.88 9.88 -16.34
CA ALA A 298 -3.15 9.43 -14.97
C ALA A 298 -2.38 10.23 -13.92
N MET A 299 -1.09 10.55 -14.18
CA MET A 299 -0.29 11.38 -13.27
C MET A 299 -0.79 12.82 -13.20
N GLN A 300 -1.28 13.40 -14.30
CA GLN A 300 -1.88 14.74 -14.29
C GLN A 300 -3.16 14.78 -13.45
N ASP A 301 -3.98 13.75 -13.52
CA ASP A 301 -5.18 13.67 -12.70
C ASP A 301 -4.88 13.33 -11.25
N HIS A 302 -3.82 12.57 -10.98
CA HIS A 302 -3.31 12.31 -9.63
C HIS A 302 -2.99 13.60 -8.87
N ILE A 303 -2.43 14.60 -9.55
CA ILE A 303 -2.11 15.91 -8.96
C ILE A 303 -3.38 16.68 -8.58
N LYS A 304 -4.48 16.51 -9.32
CA LYS A 304 -5.76 17.18 -9.03
C LYS A 304 -6.53 16.46 -7.93
N GLN A 305 -6.54 15.15 -7.99
CA GLN A 305 -7.19 14.24 -7.06
C GLN A 305 -6.33 13.00 -6.93
N ASN A 306 -5.88 12.71 -5.71
CA ASN A 306 -4.98 11.60 -5.47
C ASN A 306 -5.61 10.26 -5.91
N PHE A 307 -4.73 9.35 -6.30
CA PHE A 307 -5.02 7.95 -6.55
C PHE A 307 -4.20 7.13 -5.55
N ASP A 308 -4.79 6.06 -5.02
CA ASP A 308 -4.14 5.18 -4.06
C ASP A 308 -3.19 4.19 -4.76
N ALA A 309 -3.54 3.78 -5.98
CA ALA A 309 -2.73 2.88 -6.81
C ALA A 309 -2.97 3.14 -8.31
N LEU A 310 -1.96 2.80 -9.13
CA LEU A 310 -2.05 2.74 -10.58
C LEU A 310 -2.02 1.28 -11.01
N VAL A 311 -3.06 0.83 -11.70
CA VAL A 311 -3.19 -0.54 -12.17
C VAL A 311 -2.93 -0.58 -13.68
N ILE A 312 -2.03 -1.43 -14.13
CA ILE A 312 -1.78 -1.69 -15.56
C ILE A 312 -2.21 -3.12 -15.84
N ILE A 313 -3.29 -3.29 -16.60
CA ILE A 313 -3.88 -4.60 -16.87
C ILE A 313 -3.97 -4.86 -18.37
N ARG A 314 -3.81 -6.15 -18.71
CA ARG A 314 -4.05 -6.67 -20.04
C ARG A 314 -4.68 -8.05 -19.87
N GLY A 315 -5.75 -8.34 -20.60
CA GLY A 315 -6.23 -9.72 -20.70
C GLY A 315 -6.59 -10.10 -22.11
N GLY A 316 -6.17 -11.32 -22.46
CA GLY A 316 -6.15 -11.79 -23.83
C GLY A 316 -5.00 -11.19 -24.66
N GLY A 317 -4.82 -11.77 -25.84
CA GLY A 317 -3.75 -11.45 -26.79
C GLY A 317 -2.69 -12.54 -26.84
N ALA A 318 -1.88 -12.53 -27.91
CA ALA A 318 -0.85 -13.53 -28.09
C ALA A 318 0.31 -13.24 -27.13
N ALA A 319 1.01 -14.29 -26.68
CA ALA A 319 2.21 -14.13 -25.85
C ALA A 319 3.25 -13.23 -26.53
N SER A 320 3.26 -13.22 -27.86
CA SER A 320 4.10 -12.38 -28.69
C SER A 320 3.88 -10.88 -28.47
N ASP A 321 2.68 -10.44 -28.07
CA ASP A 321 2.43 -9.02 -27.85
C ASP A 321 3.03 -8.51 -26.53
N LEU A 322 3.44 -9.43 -25.63
CA LEU A 322 4.13 -9.07 -24.38
C LEU A 322 5.54 -8.54 -24.62
N ALA A 323 6.17 -8.92 -25.73
CA ALA A 323 7.51 -8.47 -26.08
C ALA A 323 7.58 -6.93 -26.20
N TRP A 324 6.50 -6.30 -26.68
CA TRP A 324 6.40 -4.84 -26.81
C TRP A 324 6.35 -4.08 -25.48
N LEU A 325 6.10 -4.79 -24.37
CA LEU A 325 6.09 -4.22 -23.01
C LEU A 325 7.46 -4.22 -22.36
N ASN A 326 8.42 -4.98 -22.92
CA ASN A 326 9.82 -4.97 -22.50
C ASN A 326 10.54 -3.73 -23.06
N ASP A 327 10.12 -2.56 -22.59
CA ASP A 327 10.63 -1.26 -23.00
C ASP A 327 11.17 -0.48 -21.79
N TYR A 328 12.37 0.08 -21.93
CA TYR A 328 13.02 0.86 -20.88
C TYR A 328 12.23 2.12 -20.50
N SER A 329 11.62 2.79 -21.48
CA SER A 329 10.92 4.07 -21.27
C SER A 329 9.69 3.88 -20.39
N ILE A 330 8.92 2.82 -20.63
CA ILE A 330 7.74 2.47 -19.81
C ILE A 330 8.19 2.04 -18.41
N ALA A 331 9.19 1.17 -18.32
CA ALA A 331 9.70 0.69 -17.04
C ALA A 331 10.22 1.85 -16.17
N ALA A 332 10.96 2.79 -16.76
CA ALA A 332 11.45 3.98 -16.08
C ALA A 332 10.30 4.89 -15.59
N LEU A 333 9.19 4.99 -16.34
CA LEU A 333 7.99 5.72 -15.90
C LEU A 333 7.32 5.04 -14.70
N ILE A 334 7.20 3.70 -14.71
CA ILE A 334 6.66 2.93 -13.58
C ILE A 334 7.52 3.13 -12.34
N CYS A 335 8.85 2.98 -12.47
CA CYS A 335 9.79 3.20 -11.36
C CYS A 335 9.62 4.58 -10.71
N LYS A 336 9.38 5.62 -11.52
CA LYS A 336 9.26 7.01 -11.07
C LYS A 336 7.85 7.41 -10.65
N ALA A 337 6.87 6.53 -10.76
CA ALA A 337 5.49 6.85 -10.38
C ALA A 337 5.44 7.16 -8.87
N PRO A 338 4.77 8.26 -8.46
CA PRO A 338 4.66 8.67 -7.05
C PRO A 338 3.68 7.81 -6.23
N LEU A 339 3.02 6.85 -6.86
CA LEU A 339 2.07 5.92 -6.26
C LEU A 339 2.43 4.47 -6.63
N PRO A 340 2.06 3.49 -5.79
CA PRO A 340 2.35 2.09 -6.07
C PRO A 340 1.65 1.63 -7.36
N VAL A 341 2.41 0.98 -8.23
CA VAL A 341 1.92 0.45 -9.50
C VAL A 341 1.68 -1.05 -9.38
N PHE A 342 0.49 -1.51 -9.76
CA PHE A 342 0.12 -2.91 -9.81
C PHE A 342 0.05 -3.37 -11.26
N THR A 343 0.59 -4.55 -11.57
CA THR A 343 0.50 -5.13 -12.92
C THR A 343 -0.35 -6.39 -12.93
N GLY A 344 -1.17 -6.55 -13.97
CA GLY A 344 -1.94 -7.75 -14.26
C GLY A 344 -1.92 -8.05 -15.75
N ILE A 345 -0.72 -8.27 -16.31
CA ILE A 345 -0.46 -8.20 -17.76
C ILE A 345 -0.34 -9.58 -18.45
N GLY A 346 -0.31 -10.70 -17.71
CA GLY A 346 -0.20 -12.02 -18.32
C GLY A 346 -0.05 -13.17 -17.33
N HIS A 347 -0.05 -14.41 -17.84
CA HIS A 347 0.01 -15.64 -17.03
C HIS A 347 1.41 -15.85 -16.40
N GLN A 348 1.50 -16.81 -15.48
CA GLN A 348 2.65 -17.04 -14.59
C GLN A 348 4.03 -17.23 -15.29
N ILE A 349 4.04 -17.62 -16.57
CA ILE A 349 5.25 -17.90 -17.37
C ILE A 349 5.80 -16.63 -18.05
N ASP A 350 4.96 -15.61 -18.17
CA ASP A 350 5.15 -14.44 -19.04
C ASP A 350 5.63 -13.21 -18.24
N ASN A 351 6.80 -13.29 -17.60
CA ASN A 351 7.32 -12.16 -16.82
C ASN A 351 7.82 -11.05 -17.75
N THR A 352 7.20 -9.88 -17.67
CA THR A 352 7.68 -8.67 -18.35
C THR A 352 8.55 -7.82 -17.42
N ILE A 353 9.35 -6.92 -17.99
CA ILE A 353 10.11 -5.95 -17.18
C ILE A 353 9.19 -5.07 -16.33
N LEU A 354 7.95 -4.81 -16.77
CA LEU A 354 6.98 -4.01 -16.03
C LEU A 354 6.59 -4.68 -14.71
N ASP A 355 6.38 -5.99 -14.75
CA ASP A 355 6.12 -6.81 -13.55
C ASP A 355 7.30 -6.82 -12.59
N GLU A 356 8.52 -6.73 -13.12
CA GLU A 356 9.74 -6.67 -12.32
C GLU A 356 9.96 -5.31 -11.64
N VAL A 357 9.41 -4.22 -12.16
CA VAL A 357 9.61 -2.88 -11.57
C VAL A 357 8.40 -2.36 -10.80
N SER A 358 7.24 -2.96 -11.01
CA SER A 358 6.00 -2.64 -10.29
C SER A 358 6.07 -2.97 -8.81
N PHE A 359 5.25 -2.28 -8.00
CA PHE A 359 5.08 -2.55 -6.57
C PHE A 359 4.55 -3.97 -6.32
N LEU A 360 3.48 -4.37 -7.01
CA LEU A 360 2.91 -5.71 -6.92
C LEU A 360 2.51 -6.25 -8.30
N ARG A 361 2.82 -7.54 -8.51
CA ARG A 361 2.48 -8.28 -9.72
C ARG A 361 1.34 -9.26 -9.44
N PHE A 362 0.41 -9.37 -10.39
CA PHE A 362 -0.66 -10.36 -10.43
C PHE A 362 -0.68 -11.10 -11.77
N ASP A 363 -1.07 -12.38 -11.75
CA ASP A 363 -1.13 -13.21 -12.98
C ASP A 363 -2.32 -12.89 -13.89
N THR A 364 -3.36 -12.22 -13.38
CA THR A 364 -4.56 -11.89 -14.16
C THR A 364 -5.18 -10.58 -13.69
N PRO A 365 -5.90 -9.86 -14.57
CA PRO A 365 -6.65 -8.67 -14.17
C PRO A 365 -7.61 -8.93 -13.00
N SER A 366 -8.34 -10.07 -12.98
CA SER A 366 -9.25 -10.42 -11.88
C SER A 366 -8.55 -10.61 -10.53
N LYS A 367 -7.28 -11.08 -10.52
CA LYS A 367 -6.53 -11.17 -9.27
C LYS A 367 -6.19 -9.79 -8.71
N VAL A 368 -6.01 -8.79 -9.58
CA VAL A 368 -5.80 -7.40 -9.16
C VAL A 368 -7.07 -6.87 -8.49
N SER A 369 -8.24 -7.02 -9.13
CA SER A 369 -9.52 -6.57 -8.54
C SER A 369 -9.83 -7.30 -7.24
N ALA A 370 -9.61 -8.62 -7.18
CA ALA A 370 -9.86 -9.41 -5.99
C ALA A 370 -8.92 -9.03 -4.83
N HIS A 371 -7.67 -8.66 -5.13
CA HIS A 371 -6.74 -8.14 -4.11
C HIS A 371 -7.23 -6.81 -3.53
N ILE A 372 -7.67 -5.89 -4.39
CA ILE A 372 -8.23 -4.61 -3.97
C ILE A 372 -9.49 -4.83 -3.11
N ALA A 373 -10.42 -5.64 -3.59
CA ALA A 373 -11.65 -5.97 -2.87
C ALA A 373 -11.35 -6.64 -1.51
N GLY A 374 -10.44 -7.61 -1.49
CA GLY A 374 -10.02 -8.30 -0.28
C GLY A 374 -9.34 -7.39 0.73
N ALA A 375 -8.53 -6.43 0.27
CA ALA A 375 -7.93 -5.43 1.14
C ALA A 375 -8.98 -4.52 1.78
N ILE A 376 -9.96 -4.04 1.00
CA ILE A 376 -11.08 -3.23 1.51
C ILE A 376 -11.87 -4.02 2.57
N VAL A 377 -12.20 -5.28 2.30
CA VAL A 377 -12.93 -6.14 3.25
C VAL A 377 -12.10 -6.38 4.51
N SER A 378 -10.83 -6.74 4.37
CA SER A 378 -9.93 -6.98 5.51
C SER A 378 -9.76 -5.73 6.38
N ASN A 379 -9.65 -4.54 5.76
CA ASN A 379 -9.56 -3.28 6.47
C ASN A 379 -10.86 -2.97 7.23
N ALA A 380 -12.02 -3.23 6.63
CA ALA A 380 -13.31 -3.07 7.28
C ALA A 380 -13.48 -4.04 8.46
N GLU A 381 -13.09 -5.31 8.31
CA GLU A 381 -13.12 -6.31 9.38
C GLU A 381 -12.18 -5.92 10.53
N ALA A 382 -10.97 -5.45 10.23
CA ALA A 382 -10.04 -4.93 11.21
C ALA A 382 -10.63 -3.74 11.98
N ALA A 383 -11.23 -2.78 11.26
CA ALA A 383 -11.88 -1.62 11.88
C ALA A 383 -13.04 -2.01 12.81
N ILE A 384 -13.85 -3.01 12.44
CA ILE A 384 -14.92 -3.54 13.30
C ILE A 384 -14.33 -4.19 14.55
N SER A 385 -13.29 -5.01 14.39
CA SER A 385 -12.60 -5.66 15.51
C SER A 385 -12.01 -4.63 16.48
N ASP A 386 -11.34 -3.60 15.96
CA ASP A 386 -10.76 -2.52 16.76
C ASP A 386 -11.85 -1.76 17.53
N MET A 387 -12.97 -1.45 16.86
CA MET A 387 -14.12 -0.81 17.51
C MET A 387 -14.69 -1.67 18.64
N LEU A 388 -14.85 -2.98 18.43
CA LEU A 388 -15.34 -3.90 19.46
C LEU A 388 -14.37 -4.01 20.65
N SER A 389 -13.05 -3.97 20.39
CA SER A 389 -12.05 -3.95 21.45
C SER A 389 -12.15 -2.66 22.28
N VAL A 390 -12.25 -1.50 21.63
CA VAL A 390 -12.42 -0.20 22.31
C VAL A 390 -13.68 -0.21 23.18
N LEU A 391 -14.80 -0.74 22.68
CA LEU A 391 -16.04 -0.84 23.45
C LEU A 391 -15.89 -1.76 24.67
N LYS A 392 -15.21 -2.91 24.51
CA LYS A 392 -14.93 -3.84 25.61
C LYS A 392 -14.05 -3.22 26.69
N ASP A 393 -12.99 -2.52 26.28
CA ASP A 393 -12.06 -1.87 27.19
C ASP A 393 -12.73 -0.72 27.93
N ALA A 394 -13.55 0.07 27.24
CA ALA A 394 -14.37 1.11 27.84
C ALA A 394 -15.36 0.52 28.87
N HIS A 395 -16.03 -0.58 28.54
CA HIS A 395 -16.94 -1.26 29.46
C HIS A 395 -16.21 -1.78 30.71
N HIS A 396 -15.05 -2.43 30.55
CA HIS A 396 -14.24 -2.86 31.69
C HIS A 396 -13.78 -1.70 32.56
N ALA A 397 -13.36 -0.58 31.95
CA ALA A 397 -12.97 0.62 32.68
C ALA A 397 -14.14 1.17 33.51
N LEU A 398 -15.35 1.20 32.95
CA LEU A 398 -16.57 1.64 33.66
C LEU A 398 -16.86 0.75 34.86
N VAL A 399 -16.87 -0.58 34.69
CA VAL A 399 -17.14 -1.53 35.79
C VAL A 399 -16.10 -1.41 36.92
N LEU A 400 -14.81 -1.25 36.57
CA LEU A 400 -13.75 -1.03 37.55
C LEU A 400 -13.94 0.30 38.29
N MET A 401 -14.39 1.34 37.61
CA MET A 401 -14.65 2.64 38.21
C MET A 401 -15.85 2.59 39.16
N GLU A 402 -16.94 1.94 38.76
CA GLU A 402 -18.11 1.71 39.61
C GLU A 402 -17.73 0.97 40.90
N SER A 403 -16.97 -0.12 40.78
CA SER A 403 -16.48 -0.88 41.94
C SER A 403 -15.60 -0.05 42.87
N LYS A 404 -14.73 0.81 42.33
CA LYS A 404 -13.90 1.73 43.13
C LYS A 404 -14.75 2.78 43.86
N VAL A 405 -15.77 3.32 43.21
CA VAL A 405 -16.68 4.29 43.82
C VAL A 405 -17.47 3.63 44.96
N GLU A 406 -17.98 2.42 44.73
CA GLU A 406 -18.70 1.65 45.75
C GLU A 406 -17.80 1.32 46.95
N ALA A 407 -16.60 0.79 46.70
CA ALA A 407 -15.62 0.51 47.76
C ALA A 407 -15.21 1.78 48.53
N GLY A 408 -15.06 2.90 47.82
CA GLY A 408 -14.78 4.21 48.42
C GLY A 408 -15.92 4.67 49.33
N LEU A 409 -17.17 4.55 48.89
CA LEU A 409 -18.35 4.88 49.70
C LEU A 409 -18.44 4.01 50.96
N THR A 410 -18.29 2.69 50.81
CA THR A 410 -18.29 1.77 51.96
C THR A 410 -17.14 2.08 52.92
N TRP A 411 -15.95 2.40 52.39
CA TRP A 411 -14.82 2.80 53.21
C TRP A 411 -15.12 4.07 53.99
N ILE A 412 -15.62 5.15 53.35
CA ILE A 412 -15.99 6.40 54.02
C ILE A 412 -17.02 6.15 55.12
N GLN A 413 -18.09 5.40 54.83
CA GLN A 413 -19.14 5.09 55.81
C GLN A 413 -18.59 4.33 57.02
N THR A 414 -17.76 3.30 56.78
CA THR A 414 -17.25 2.47 57.87
C THR A 414 -16.16 3.20 58.68
N HIS A 415 -15.28 3.95 58.02
CA HIS A 415 -14.21 4.68 58.70
C HIS A 415 -14.74 5.87 59.50
N SER A 416 -15.71 6.61 58.96
CA SER A 416 -16.31 7.73 59.69
C SER A 416 -16.94 7.29 61.02
N LEU A 417 -17.73 6.20 61.00
CA LEU A 417 -18.31 5.62 62.21
C LEU A 417 -17.25 5.17 63.22
N LYS A 418 -16.16 4.53 62.75
CA LYS A 418 -15.06 4.12 63.63
C LYS A 418 -14.35 5.30 64.27
N ILE A 419 -14.05 6.35 63.51
CA ILE A 419 -13.40 7.56 64.01
C ILE A 419 -14.26 8.22 65.09
N VAL A 420 -15.57 8.37 64.84
CA VAL A 420 -16.50 8.96 65.82
C VAL A 420 -16.53 8.14 67.11
N ALA A 421 -16.71 6.81 67.01
CA ALA A 421 -16.72 5.93 68.18
C ALA A 421 -15.41 5.96 68.97
N GLN A 422 -14.28 6.09 68.28
CA GLN A 422 -12.98 6.21 68.93
C GLN A 422 -12.83 7.54 69.68
N TYR A 423 -13.26 8.66 69.09
CA TYR A 423 -13.28 9.96 69.78
C TYR A 423 -14.23 9.98 70.97
N GLU A 424 -15.39 9.32 70.90
CA GLU A 424 -16.30 9.17 72.04
C GLU A 424 -15.61 8.41 73.18
N THR A 425 -14.92 7.30 72.86
CA THR A 425 -14.19 6.50 73.85
C THR A 425 -13.03 7.30 74.48
N ASP A 426 -12.28 8.05 73.68
CA ASP A 426 -11.18 8.90 74.15
C ASP A 426 -11.70 10.05 75.03
N LEU A 427 -12.83 10.66 74.66
CA LEU A 427 -13.47 11.71 75.45
C LEU A 427 -13.91 11.19 76.82
N ASP A 428 -14.54 10.02 76.86
CA ASP A 428 -14.94 9.37 78.10
C ASP A 428 -13.72 9.05 78.99
N ALA A 429 -12.63 8.56 78.41
CA ALA A 429 -11.38 8.32 79.13
C ALA A 429 -10.79 9.62 79.71
N HIS A 430 -10.79 10.71 78.93
CA HIS A 430 -10.35 12.02 79.39
C HIS A 430 -11.23 12.58 80.51
N LEU A 431 -12.56 12.46 80.40
CA LEU A 431 -13.48 12.88 81.46
C LEU A 431 -13.29 12.07 82.74
N ALA A 432 -13.12 10.75 82.63
CA ALA A 432 -12.83 9.88 83.77
C ALA A 432 -11.51 10.28 84.45
N LYS A 433 -10.47 10.59 83.67
CA LYS A 433 -9.18 11.06 84.20
C LYS A 433 -9.31 12.40 84.91
N ILE A 434 -9.97 13.39 84.30
CA ILE A 434 -10.20 14.70 84.93
C ILE A 434 -10.93 14.54 86.26
N LYS A 435 -11.96 13.68 86.29
CA LYS A 435 -12.71 13.40 87.51
C LYS A 435 -11.81 12.79 88.60
N ALA A 436 -11.02 11.78 88.24
CA ALA A 436 -10.08 11.15 89.16
C ALA A 436 -9.02 12.13 89.69
N ASP A 437 -8.47 13.01 88.83
CA ASP A 437 -7.48 14.02 89.22
C ASP A 437 -8.11 15.07 90.16
N CYS A 438 -9.35 15.47 89.93
CA CYS A 438 -10.13 16.32 90.83
C CYS A 438 -10.36 15.64 92.19
N ASP A 439 -10.84 14.39 92.20
CA ASP A 439 -11.10 13.64 93.43
C ASP A 439 -9.81 13.47 94.25
N ASN A 440 -8.69 13.11 93.59
CA ASN A 440 -7.37 13.03 94.22
C ASN A 440 -6.91 14.38 94.79
N SER A 441 -7.14 15.47 94.06
CA SER A 441 -6.79 16.82 94.52
C SER A 441 -7.60 17.24 95.75
N VAL A 442 -8.91 16.96 95.75
CA VAL A 442 -9.80 17.21 96.90
C VAL A 442 -9.35 16.39 98.10
N GLN A 443 -9.05 15.11 97.91
CA GLN A 443 -8.59 14.23 98.99
C GLN A 443 -7.23 14.70 99.57
N LEU A 444 -6.29 15.12 98.71
CA LEU A 444 -5.02 15.68 99.17
C LEU A 444 -5.20 16.98 99.96
N ILE A 445 -6.11 17.86 99.52
CA ILE A 445 -6.43 19.09 100.24
C ILE A 445 -7.05 18.76 101.59
N GLN A 446 -7.98 17.78 101.66
CA GLN A 446 -8.58 17.33 102.92
C GLN A 446 -7.52 16.78 103.88
N GLN A 447 -6.63 15.90 103.42
CA GLN A 447 -5.53 15.36 104.26
C GLN A 447 -4.60 16.45 104.77
N LYS A 448 -4.25 17.43 103.91
CA LYS A 448 -3.45 18.60 104.32
C LYS A 448 -4.19 19.44 105.35
N MET A 449 -5.50 19.65 105.17
CA MET A 449 -6.33 20.40 106.10
C MET A 449 -6.40 19.72 107.46
N GLU A 450 -6.63 18.40 107.50
CA GLU A 450 -6.61 17.61 108.73
C GLU A 450 -5.26 17.72 109.46
N THR A 451 -4.15 17.59 108.72
CA THR A 451 -2.79 17.73 109.28
C THR A 451 -2.54 19.13 109.84
N LEU A 452 -2.97 20.18 109.12
CA LEU A 452 -2.85 21.56 109.57
C LEU A 452 -3.70 21.83 110.82
N VAL A 453 -4.93 21.31 110.87
CA VAL A 453 -5.81 21.45 112.05
C VAL A 453 -5.16 20.80 113.27
N LEU A 454 -4.65 19.58 113.13
CA LEU A 454 -3.94 18.91 114.23
C LEU A 454 -2.72 19.71 114.69
N LYS A 455 -1.92 20.24 113.75
CA LYS A 455 -0.75 21.07 114.06
C LYS A 455 -1.12 22.38 114.75
N VAL A 456 -2.22 23.03 114.35
CA VAL A 456 -2.73 24.24 115.01
C VAL A 456 -3.16 23.93 116.43
N ILE A 457 -3.89 22.84 116.65
CA ILE A 457 -4.31 22.40 118.00
C ILE A 457 -3.09 22.09 118.87
N GLU A 458 -2.13 21.34 118.34
CA GLU A 458 -0.88 21.01 119.05
C GLU A 458 -0.09 22.27 119.42
N THR A 459 0.08 23.20 118.47
CA THR A 459 0.79 24.46 118.70
C THR A 459 0.06 25.32 119.74
N ALA A 460 -1.27 25.43 119.65
CA ALA A 460 -2.08 26.17 120.61
C ALA A 460 -2.03 25.56 122.02
N ASN A 461 -2.07 24.23 122.13
CA ASN A 461 -1.93 23.53 123.41
C ASN A 461 -0.54 23.74 124.01
N ASN A 462 0.51 23.72 123.18
CA ASN A 462 1.87 23.95 123.65
C ASN A 462 2.06 25.40 124.11
N GLU A 463 1.57 26.39 123.36
CA GLU A 463 1.61 27.80 123.74
C GLU A 463 0.83 28.09 125.03
N THR A 464 -0.38 27.53 125.18
CA THR A 464 -1.18 27.67 126.41
C THR A 464 -0.51 27.01 127.61
N LYS A 465 0.13 25.85 127.41
CA LYS A 465 0.95 25.19 128.44
C LYS A 465 2.14 26.06 128.86
N ILE A 466 2.91 26.57 127.91
CA ILE A 466 4.06 27.47 128.18
C ILE A 466 3.59 28.73 128.92
N ALA A 467 2.47 29.33 128.47
CA ALA A 467 1.88 30.49 129.14
C ALA A 467 1.44 30.17 130.58
N GLY A 468 0.86 28.98 130.81
CA GLY A 468 0.49 28.48 132.13
C GLY A 468 1.69 28.29 133.05
N GLU A 469 2.74 27.60 132.58
CA GLU A 469 3.99 27.43 133.34
C GLU A 469 4.64 28.78 133.67
N ARG A 470 4.58 29.75 132.75
CA ARG A 470 5.06 31.12 132.98
C ARG A 470 4.24 31.83 134.06
N LEU A 471 2.91 31.69 134.04
CA LEU A 471 2.03 32.26 135.07
C LEU A 471 2.31 31.64 136.44
N ASP A 472 2.46 30.32 136.52
CA ASP A 472 2.76 29.60 137.76
C ASP A 472 4.11 30.03 138.35
N ASN A 473 5.10 30.25 137.49
CA ASN A 473 6.40 30.79 137.90
C ASN A 473 6.26 32.22 138.46
N MET A 474 5.51 33.10 137.79
CA MET A 474 5.24 34.46 138.29
C MET A 474 4.47 34.47 139.61
N ILE A 475 3.47 33.59 139.77
CA ILE A 475 2.73 33.42 141.02
C ILE A 475 3.67 32.95 142.13
N SER A 476 4.53 31.97 141.84
CA SER A 476 5.51 31.45 142.81
C SER A 476 6.53 32.51 143.22
N GLU A 477 6.93 33.38 142.30
CA GLU A 477 7.80 34.53 142.57
C GLU A 477 7.10 35.53 143.51
N VAL A 478 5.84 35.90 143.23
CA VAL A 478 5.03 36.78 144.08
C VAL A 478 4.82 36.19 145.48
N ILE A 479 4.49 34.90 145.58
CA ILE A 479 4.33 34.21 146.88
C ILE A 479 5.66 34.10 147.62
N GLY A 480 6.76 33.84 146.90
CA GLY A 480 8.11 33.76 147.45
C GLY A 480 8.57 35.09 148.06
N LEU A 481 8.14 36.21 147.48
CA LEU A 481 8.39 37.57 147.97
C LEU A 481 7.39 38.02 149.05
N SER A 482 6.45 37.17 149.47
CA SER A 482 5.51 37.53 150.52
C SER A 482 6.21 37.72 151.88
N PRO A 483 5.79 38.70 152.70
CA PRO A 483 6.35 38.93 154.02
C PRO A 483 6.34 37.67 154.90
N LYS A 484 5.29 36.85 154.78
CA LYS A 484 5.12 35.61 155.55
C LYS A 484 6.21 34.57 155.25
N LYS A 485 6.46 34.25 153.96
CA LYS A 485 7.54 33.31 153.60
C LYS A 485 8.93 33.85 153.94
N THR A 486 9.09 35.17 153.89
CA THR A 486 10.35 35.82 154.30
C THR A 486 10.59 35.64 155.80
N LEU A 487 9.55 35.76 156.64
CA LEU A 487 9.62 35.44 158.07
C LEU A 487 9.92 33.95 158.33
N GLU A 488 9.27 33.03 157.59
CA GLU A 488 9.49 31.57 157.72
C GLU A 488 10.94 31.14 157.41
N ARG A 489 11.67 31.90 156.60
CA ARG A 489 13.10 31.65 156.32
C ARG A 489 14.04 32.05 157.47
N GLY A 490 13.50 32.48 158.61
CA GLY A 490 14.27 32.86 159.79
C GLY A 490 14.67 34.34 159.83
N TYR A 491 14.11 35.16 158.93
CA TYR A 491 14.22 36.62 159.05
C TYR A 491 13.16 37.13 160.02
N ALA A 492 13.44 38.27 160.64
CA ALA A 492 12.50 38.95 161.51
C ALA A 492 12.21 40.36 160.99
N ILE A 493 10.96 40.78 161.10
CA ILE A 493 10.57 42.17 160.85
C ILE A 493 10.64 42.90 162.17
N VAL A 494 11.64 43.78 162.30
CA VAL A 494 11.77 44.64 163.47
C VAL A 494 10.86 45.84 163.28
N ARG A 495 10.04 46.15 164.28
CA ARG A 495 9.12 47.29 164.31
C ARG A 495 9.37 48.16 165.55
N ASP A 496 9.04 49.43 165.43
CA ASP A 496 8.97 50.34 166.58
C ASP A 496 7.65 50.14 167.36
N PRO A 497 7.47 50.78 168.53
CA PRO A 497 6.23 50.69 169.31
C PRO A 497 4.98 51.20 168.57
N ALA A 498 5.14 52.00 167.52
CA ALA A 498 4.05 52.49 166.67
C ALA A 498 3.71 51.52 165.52
N GLY A 499 4.43 50.39 165.38
CA GLY A 499 4.19 49.35 164.39
C GLY A 499 4.89 49.56 163.04
N GLN A 500 5.71 50.59 162.88
CA GLN A 500 6.45 50.84 161.63
C GLN A 500 7.71 49.97 161.54
N VAL A 501 8.00 49.44 160.35
CA VAL A 501 9.16 48.57 160.12
C VAL A 501 10.47 49.36 160.19
N LEU A 502 11.35 48.94 161.09
CA LEU A 502 12.70 49.46 161.29
C LEU A 502 13.72 48.65 160.46
N SER A 503 13.93 49.07 159.21
CA SER A 503 14.82 48.39 158.25
C SER A 503 16.32 48.74 158.38
N SER A 504 16.73 49.48 159.41
CA SER A 504 18.12 49.94 159.58
C SER A 504 18.58 49.89 161.03
N ALA A 505 19.76 49.30 161.28
CA ALA A 505 20.34 49.13 162.62
C ALA A 505 20.50 50.46 163.39
N LYS A 506 20.81 51.57 162.69
CA LYS A 506 20.96 52.89 163.34
C LYS A 506 19.66 53.38 163.98
N LYS A 507 18.51 53.06 163.38
CA LYS A 507 17.19 53.43 163.93
C LYS A 507 16.81 52.58 165.14
N ILE A 508 17.31 51.35 165.21
CA ILE A 508 17.07 50.42 166.32
C ILE A 508 17.83 50.88 167.59
N SER A 509 19.05 51.40 167.45
CA SER A 509 19.89 51.80 168.60
C SER A 509 19.31 52.93 169.46
N GLY A 510 18.46 53.78 168.89
CA GLY A 510 17.83 54.91 169.56
C GLY A 510 16.46 54.61 170.19
N GLN A 511 15.92 53.40 170.02
CA GLN A 511 14.62 53.01 170.56
C GLN A 511 14.78 52.34 171.92
N HIS A 512 13.98 52.76 172.89
CA HIS A 512 13.95 52.15 174.22
C HIS A 512 13.29 50.76 174.21
N ALA A 513 12.39 50.51 173.26
CA ALA A 513 11.76 49.22 173.05
C ALA A 513 11.59 48.93 171.55
N ILE A 514 11.81 47.68 171.14
CA ILE A 514 11.58 47.21 169.78
C ILE A 514 10.75 45.93 169.81
N LYS A 515 9.91 45.77 168.79
CA LYS A 515 9.14 44.54 168.56
C LYS A 515 9.74 43.78 167.40
N ILE A 516 10.16 42.56 167.64
CA ILE A 516 10.72 41.68 166.61
C ILE A 516 9.64 40.66 166.25
N GLU A 517 9.06 40.81 165.07
CA GLU A 517 8.06 39.89 164.53
C GLU A 517 8.77 38.78 163.75
N MET A 518 8.58 37.54 164.18
CA MET A 518 9.10 36.32 163.56
C MET A 518 7.93 35.46 163.06
N HIS A 519 8.23 34.33 162.41
CA HIS A 519 7.20 33.51 161.77
C HIS A 519 6.16 32.93 162.74
N ASP A 520 6.51 32.74 164.01
CA ASP A 520 5.70 32.06 165.04
C ASP A 520 5.18 33.01 166.14
N GLY A 521 5.51 34.30 166.05
CA GLY A 521 5.06 35.28 167.02
C GLY A 521 5.93 36.54 167.02
N ALA A 522 5.57 37.49 167.88
CA ALA A 522 6.34 38.71 168.06
C ALA A 522 6.84 38.82 169.49
N VAL A 523 8.11 39.17 169.66
CA VAL A 523 8.74 39.37 170.97
C VAL A 523 9.13 40.83 171.11
N GLU A 524 8.78 41.43 172.25
CA GLU A 524 9.13 42.80 172.57
C GLU A 524 10.38 42.83 173.46
N PHE A 525 11.40 43.56 173.02
CA PHE A 525 12.65 43.77 173.74
C PHE A 525 12.74 45.22 174.20
N ILE A 526 12.95 45.42 175.49
CA ILE A 526 13.15 46.73 176.11
C ILE A 526 14.60 46.82 176.58
N LYS A 527 15.33 47.84 176.15
CA LYS A 527 16.75 48.02 176.46
C LYS A 527 16.89 48.57 177.88
N GLN A 528 17.37 47.76 178.83
CA GLN A 528 17.73 48.22 180.17
C GLN A 528 19.09 48.93 180.15
N SER A 529 19.15 50.04 180.89
CA SER A 529 20.14 51.12 180.84
C SER A 529 21.57 50.71 181.12
#